data_AF-A0A416DDQ9-F1
#
_entry.id   AF-A0A416DDQ9-F1
#
_cell.length_a   1.000
_cell.length_b   1.000
_cell.length_c   1.000
_cell.angle_alpha   90.00
_cell.angle_beta   90.00
_cell.angle_gamma   90.00
#
_symmetry.space_group_name_H-M   'P 1'
#
loop_
_entity.id
_entity.type
_entity.pdbx_description
1 polymer ?
#
loop_
_entity_poly.entity_id
_entity_poly.type
_entity_poly.pdbx_seq_one_letter_code
_entity_poly.pdbx_strand_id
1 'polypeptide(L)'
;MQIRGREVDFKIGRLKDAAAFEKALDKMSKTEKEVNKKGTLSEIIAAEIEMFRTFVKESTGEDVLEDCDDLEEAKGAYIDMLLGIKKQKETLLGFSMDEIK
;
A
#
# COMPACT_ATOMS: atom_id res chain seq x y z
N MET A 1 -1.82 11.55 -2.60
CA MET A 1 -1.91 11.22 -1.15
C MET A 1 -0.50 11.27 -0.55
N GLN A 2 -0.35 11.19 0.78
CA GLN A 2 0.98 11.19 1.40
C GLN A 2 1.36 9.80 1.89
N ILE A 3 2.60 9.38 1.60
CA ILE A 3 3.23 8.14 2.08
C ILE A 3 4.65 8.51 2.50
N ARG A 4 5.04 8.26 3.76
CA ARG A 4 6.34 8.68 4.32
C ARG A 4 6.65 10.17 4.09
N GLY A 5 5.63 11.02 4.23
CA GLY A 5 5.76 12.47 3.98
C GLY A 5 5.99 12.89 2.52
N ARG A 6 6.05 11.93 1.58
CA ARG A 6 6.12 12.20 0.14
C ARG A 6 4.72 12.25 -0.46
N GLU A 7 4.48 13.21 -1.35
CA GLU A 7 3.28 13.19 -2.18
C GLU A 7 3.39 12.13 -3.27
N VAL A 8 2.36 11.32 -3.40
CA VAL A 8 2.22 10.24 -4.38
C VAL A 8 0.97 10.47 -5.21
N ASP A 9 1.07 10.39 -6.53
CA ASP A 9 -0.08 10.54 -7.43
C ASP A 9 -0.94 9.26 -7.47
N PHE A 10 -1.66 9.01 -6.39
CA PHE A 10 -2.62 7.91 -6.28
C PHE A 10 -4.02 8.41 -5.89
N LYS A 11 -5.06 7.94 -6.60
CA LYS A 11 -6.47 8.22 -6.30
C LYS A 11 -7.32 6.96 -6.49
N ILE A 12 -7.92 6.45 -5.42
CA ILE A 12 -8.77 5.24 -5.45
C ILE A 12 -10.02 5.39 -6.33
N GLY A 13 -10.47 6.62 -6.60
CA GLY A 13 -11.54 6.89 -7.56
C GLY A 13 -11.14 6.73 -9.03
N ARG A 14 -9.84 6.63 -9.34
CA ARG A 14 -9.36 6.32 -10.69
C ARG A 14 -9.37 4.81 -10.89
N LEU A 15 -10.10 4.33 -11.91
CA LEU A 15 -10.26 2.89 -12.19
C LEU A 15 -8.92 2.14 -12.29
N LYS A 16 -7.93 2.75 -12.95
CA LYS A 16 -6.58 2.18 -13.09
C LYS A 16 -5.91 1.95 -11.73
N ASP A 17 -5.96 2.95 -10.85
CA ASP A 17 -5.34 2.92 -9.53
C ASP A 17 -6.05 1.92 -8.61
N ALA A 18 -7.39 1.88 -8.67
CA ALA A 18 -8.18 0.89 -7.93
C ALA A 18 -7.84 -0.55 -8.33
N ALA A 19 -7.79 -0.84 -9.63
CA ALA A 19 -7.42 -2.15 -10.14
C ALA A 19 -5.96 -2.53 -9.80
N ALA A 20 -5.03 -1.57 -9.84
CA ALA A 20 -3.64 -1.79 -9.46
C ALA A 20 -3.53 -2.14 -7.97
N PHE A 21 -4.22 -1.40 -7.10
CA PHE A 21 -4.28 -1.66 -5.67
C PHE A 21 -4.90 -3.03 -5.33
N GLU A 22 -6.02 -3.40 -5.94
CA GLU A 22 -6.65 -4.72 -5.71
C GLU A 22 -5.71 -5.87 -6.11
N LYS A 23 -5.03 -5.73 -7.26
CA LYS A 23 -4.04 -6.70 -7.73
C LYS A 23 -2.85 -6.79 -6.77
N ALA A 24 -2.34 -5.65 -6.29
CA ALA A 24 -1.23 -5.61 -5.36
C ALA A 24 -1.60 -6.25 -4.01
N LEU A 25 -2.83 -6.04 -3.51
CA LEU A 25 -3.35 -6.68 -2.30
C LEU A 25 -3.41 -8.21 -2.44
N ASP A 26 -3.96 -8.72 -3.55
CA ASP A 26 -4.02 -10.16 -3.81
C ASP A 26 -2.62 -10.79 -3.86
N LYS A 27 -1.67 -10.11 -4.53
CA LYS A 27 -0.27 -10.55 -4.59
C LYS A 27 0.37 -10.56 -3.21
N MET A 28 0.21 -9.48 -2.44
CA MET A 28 0.77 -9.35 -1.09
C MET A 28 0.25 -10.46 -0.16
N SER A 29 -1.05 -10.78 -0.20
CA SER A 29 -1.62 -11.86 0.62
C SER A 29 -1.02 -13.24 0.30
N LYS A 30 -0.60 -13.46 -0.95
CA LYS A 30 0.11 -14.69 -1.36
C LYS A 30 1.55 -14.67 -0.85
N THR A 31 2.25 -13.55 -1.02
CA THR A 31 3.65 -13.38 -0.57
C THR A 31 3.78 -13.51 0.95
N GLU A 32 2.89 -12.92 1.74
CA GLU A 32 2.90 -12.99 3.21
C GLU A 32 2.90 -14.45 3.73
N LYS A 33 2.16 -15.34 3.06
CA LYS A 33 2.10 -16.77 3.41
C LYS A 33 3.42 -17.51 3.13
N GLU A 34 4.26 -16.98 2.24
CA GLU A 34 5.56 -17.54 1.87
C GLU A 34 6.70 -16.96 2.72
N VAL A 35 6.63 -15.67 3.05
CA VAL A 35 7.63 -14.97 3.88
C VAL A 35 7.68 -15.56 5.28
N ASN A 36 6.53 -15.86 5.88
CA ASN A 36 6.41 -16.47 7.22
C ASN A 36 7.01 -17.90 7.35
N LYS A 37 7.63 -18.45 6.31
CA LYS A 37 8.10 -19.85 6.25
C LYS A 37 9.60 -20.02 6.02
N LYS A 38 10.43 -18.97 6.14
CA LYS A 38 11.85 -19.06 5.74
C LYS A 38 12.83 -18.42 6.73
N GLY A 39 14.00 -19.04 6.86
CA GLY A 39 15.29 -18.36 7.06
C GLY A 39 15.63 -17.84 8.46
N THR A 40 16.76 -17.14 8.50
CA THR A 40 17.26 -16.30 9.58
C THR A 40 16.44 -15.03 9.73
N LEU A 41 16.55 -14.34 10.88
CA LEU A 41 15.82 -13.09 11.13
C LEU A 41 16.05 -12.03 10.06
N SER A 42 17.29 -11.87 9.58
CA SER A 42 17.63 -10.91 8.52
C SER A 42 16.96 -11.24 7.19
N GLU A 43 16.80 -12.52 6.85
CA GLU A 43 16.11 -12.94 5.63
C GLU A 43 14.60 -12.67 5.71
N ILE A 44 14.00 -12.88 6.89
CA ILE A 44 12.60 -12.56 7.15
C ILE A 44 12.38 -11.05 7.02
N ILE A 45 13.20 -10.23 7.69
CA ILE A 45 13.11 -8.77 7.64
C ILE A 45 13.25 -8.26 6.21
N ALA A 46 14.26 -8.72 5.47
CA ALA A 46 14.47 -8.32 4.09
C ALA A 46 13.26 -8.69 3.19
N ALA A 47 12.68 -9.88 3.40
CA ALA A 47 11.53 -10.32 2.65
C ALA A 47 10.25 -9.54 2.99
N GLU A 48 10.05 -9.15 4.26
CA GLU A 48 8.94 -8.28 4.66
C GLU A 48 9.08 -6.85 4.08
N ILE A 49 10.28 -6.27 4.14
CA ILE A 49 10.57 -4.96 3.53
C ILE A 49 10.25 -5.00 2.03
N GLU A 50 10.74 -6.02 1.32
CA GLU A 50 10.51 -6.16 -0.12
C GLU A 50 9.03 -6.38 -0.44
N MET A 51 8.30 -7.10 0.41
CA MET A 51 6.85 -7.27 0.27
C MET A 51 6.11 -5.92 0.36
N PHE A 52 6.41 -5.10 1.37
CA PHE A 52 5.79 -3.77 1.51
C PHE A 52 6.21 -2.83 0.36
N ARG A 53 7.49 -2.82 -0.02
CA ARG A 53 8.00 -2.06 -1.17
C ARG A 53 7.28 -2.42 -2.45
N THR A 54 7.22 -3.72 -2.77
CA THR A 54 6.53 -4.22 -3.96
C THR A 54 5.06 -3.81 -3.95
N PHE A 55 4.38 -3.97 -2.81
CA PHE A 55 2.97 -3.59 -2.68
C PHE A 55 2.74 -2.11 -3.01
N VAL A 56 3.51 -1.21 -2.38
CA VAL A 56 3.34 0.23 -2.60
C VAL A 56 3.66 0.58 -4.05
N LYS A 57 4.79 0.10 -4.58
CA LYS A 57 5.22 0.35 -5.95
C LYS A 57 4.23 -0.16 -7.00
N GLU A 58 3.67 -1.36 -6.82
CA GLU A 58 2.68 -1.89 -7.76
C GLU A 58 1.34 -1.16 -7.67
N SER A 59 0.98 -0.67 -6.49
CA SER A 59 -0.27 0.06 -6.30
C SER A 59 -0.20 1.48 -6.85
N THR A 60 0.93 2.18 -6.67
CA THR A 60 1.08 3.61 -7.00
C THR A 60 1.85 3.87 -8.29
N GLY A 61 2.66 2.91 -8.73
CA GLY A 61 3.63 3.08 -9.81
C GLY A 61 4.92 3.78 -9.36
N GLU A 62 5.04 4.16 -8.09
CA GLU A 62 6.16 4.92 -7.53
C GLU A 62 6.90 4.12 -6.46
N ASP A 63 8.23 4.07 -6.55
CA ASP A 63 9.08 3.35 -5.60
C ASP A 63 9.45 4.22 -4.39
N VAL A 64 8.48 4.46 -3.50
CA VAL A 64 8.67 5.34 -2.33
C VAL A 64 9.54 4.73 -1.23
N LEU A 65 9.84 3.43 -1.33
CA LEU A 65 10.68 2.65 -0.43
C LEU A 65 12.01 2.25 -1.10
N GLU A 66 12.44 2.98 -2.13
CA GLU A 66 13.77 2.81 -2.70
C GLU A 66 14.85 2.93 -1.60
N ASP A 67 15.77 1.97 -1.59
CA ASP A 67 16.85 1.81 -0.61
C ASP A 67 16.43 1.72 0.86
N CYS A 68 15.14 1.43 1.15
CA CYS A 68 14.67 1.18 2.51
C CYS A 68 15.23 -0.15 3.05
N ASP A 69 15.92 -0.09 4.19
CA ASP A 69 16.45 -1.25 4.92
C ASP A 69 15.84 -1.42 6.32
N ASP A 70 14.92 -0.53 6.70
CA ASP A 70 14.18 -0.57 7.96
C ASP A 70 12.74 -1.10 7.77
N LEU A 71 12.38 -2.11 8.57
CA LEU A 71 11.07 -2.76 8.51
C LEU A 71 9.93 -1.88 9.05
N GLU A 72 10.21 -1.09 10.08
CA GLU A 72 9.21 -0.20 10.68
C GLU A 72 8.84 0.91 9.69
N GLU A 73 9.82 1.46 8.97
CA GLU A 73 9.61 2.42 7.89
C GLU A 73 8.81 1.82 6.72
N ALA A 74 9.17 0.61 6.29
CA ALA A 74 8.47 -0.09 5.21
C ALA A 74 7.00 -0.37 5.57
N LYS A 75 6.75 -0.84 6.79
CA LYS A 75 5.40 -1.06 7.32
C LYS A 75 4.64 0.26 7.51
N GLY A 76 5.32 1.33 7.91
CA GLY A 76 4.76 2.68 8.00
C GLY A 76 4.20 3.16 6.65
N ALA A 77 4.94 2.96 5.56
CA ALA A 77 4.47 3.30 4.21
C ALA A 77 3.20 2.53 3.81
N TYR A 78 3.12 1.25 4.16
CA TYR A 78 1.91 0.45 3.95
C TYR A 78 0.72 1.01 4.74
N ILE A 79 0.92 1.37 6.01
CA ILE A 79 -0.14 1.94 6.86
C ILE A 79 -0.61 3.29 6.32
N ASP A 80 0.32 4.19 5.95
CA ASP A 80 0.00 5.47 5.32
C ASP A 80 -0.86 5.27 4.07
N MET A 81 -0.52 4.26 3.26
CA MET A 81 -1.27 3.91 2.07
C MET A 81 -2.72 3.52 2.40
N LEU A 82 -2.92 2.62 3.37
CA LEU A 82 -4.26 2.18 3.77
C LEU A 82 -5.10 3.32 4.35
N LEU A 83 -4.50 4.18 5.19
CA LEU A 83 -5.18 5.33 5.77
C LEU A 83 -5.58 6.36 4.70
N GLY A 84 -4.70 6.64 3.74
CA GLY A 84 -5.01 7.53 2.64
C GLY A 84 -6.12 6.98 1.74
N ILE A 85 -6.13 5.67 1.46
CA ILE A 85 -7.21 5.02 0.71
C ILE A 85 -8.52 5.06 1.48
N LYS A 86 -8.51 4.78 2.78
CA LYS A 86 -9.70 4.86 3.64
C LYS A 86 -10.32 6.26 3.57
N LYS A 87 -9.53 7.31 3.75
CA LYS A 87 -9.98 8.71 3.67
C LYS A 87 -10.58 9.06 2.31
N GLN A 88 -9.96 8.58 1.22
CA GLN A 88 -10.49 8.79 -0.12
C GLN A 88 -11.82 8.03 -0.33
N LYS A 89 -11.93 6.78 0.15
CA LYS A 89 -13.18 6.00 0.07
C LYS A 89 -14.31 6.66 0.86
N GLU A 90 -14.03 7.15 2.08
CA GLU A 90 -15.01 7.90 2.89
C GLU A 90 -15.50 9.16 2.14
N THR A 91 -14.60 9.86 1.44
CA THR A 91 -14.97 11.03 0.65
C THR A 91 -15.77 10.68 -0.61
N LEU A 92 -15.41 9.58 -1.30
CA LEU A 92 -16.04 9.16 -2.56
C LEU A 92 -17.40 8.49 -2.36
N LEU A 93 -17.49 7.60 -1.36
CA LEU A 93 -18.69 6.82 -1.05
C LEU A 93 -19.59 7.51 0.00
N GLY A 94 -19.08 8.57 0.63
CA GLY A 94 -19.83 9.43 1.55
C GLY A 94 -20.85 10.35 0.87
N PHE A 95 -20.88 10.40 -0.46
CA PHE A 95 -22.01 10.97 -1.21
C PHE A 95 -23.25 10.09 -1.01
N SER A 96 -23.96 10.26 0.11
CA SER A 96 -25.35 9.86 0.21
C SER A 96 -26.17 10.79 -0.70
N MET A 97 -27.13 10.22 -1.45
CA MET A 97 -28.13 11.03 -2.16
C MET A 97 -28.99 11.90 -1.23
N ASP A 98 -28.89 11.68 0.09
CA ASP A 98 -29.51 12.53 1.11
C ASP A 98 -28.90 13.95 1.17
N GLU A 99 -27.69 14.17 0.63
CA GLU A 99 -27.12 15.54 0.53
C GLU A 99 -27.61 16.30 -0.70
N ILE A 100 -28.38 15.66 -1.60
CA ILE A 100 -28.84 16.24 -2.86
C ILE A 100 -30.35 16.58 -2.84
N LYS A 101 -31.12 16.31 -1.79
CA LYS A 101 -32.50 16.80 -1.65
C LYS A 101 -32.94 17.14 -0.23
#